data_AF-Q9AH22-F1
#
_entry.id   AF-Q9AH22-F1
#
_cell.length_a   1.000
_cell.length_b   1.000
_cell.length_c   1.000
_cell.angle_alpha   90.00
_cell.angle_beta   90.00
_cell.angle_gamma   90.00
#
_symmetry.space_group_name_H-M   'P 1'
#
loop_
_entity.id
_entity.type
_entity.pdbx_description
1 polymer ?
#
loop_
_entity_poly.entity_id
_entity_poly.type
_entity_poly.pdbx_seq_one_letter_code
_entity_poly.pdbx_strand_id
1 'polypeptide(L)'
;THMGNWDKVRDHFRSEKKDHALEVLYAIIHGRGPGEPGEMEVNVEDMSKIYAFKRLQHLACPAHQDLFKIEMDASQTQLLFMVGDTVISQSKIQDILNTSDNVVVESMSREERQLFLQICEVIGATITWHPELLQGSVSTLRKEVTGNAQIKEAVYGMMRPAEAPDHQLV
;
A
#
# COMPACT_ATOMS: atom_id res chain seq x y z
N THR A 1 -24.07 -4.60 5.39
CA THR A 1 -23.86 -5.15 4.02
C THR A 1 -22.45 -5.72 3.81
N HIS A 2 -21.67 -5.98 4.88
CA HIS A 2 -20.28 -6.45 4.86
C HIS A 2 -20.03 -7.80 4.14
N MET A 3 -21.06 -8.63 4.02
CA MET A 3 -21.00 -9.90 3.28
C MET A 3 -20.86 -9.71 1.77
N GLY A 4 -21.26 -8.55 1.20
CA GLY A 4 -21.34 -8.37 -0.26
C GLY A 4 -19.99 -8.40 -0.99
N ASN A 5 -18.93 -7.84 -0.40
CA ASN A 5 -17.59 -7.92 -1.00
C ASN A 5 -16.96 -9.29 -0.75
N TRP A 6 -17.15 -9.85 0.45
CA TRP A 6 -16.64 -11.18 0.78
C TRP A 6 -17.23 -12.27 -0.12
N ASP A 7 -18.55 -12.25 -0.35
CA ASP A 7 -19.23 -13.24 -1.20
C ASP A 7 -18.69 -13.25 -2.64
N LYS A 8 -18.20 -12.10 -3.13
CA LYS A 8 -17.61 -11.98 -4.47
C LYS A 8 -16.18 -12.49 -4.55
N VAL A 9 -15.41 -12.39 -3.45
CA VAL A 9 -13.95 -12.68 -3.48
C VAL A 9 -13.56 -13.97 -2.78
N ARG A 10 -14.42 -14.54 -1.93
CA ARG A 10 -14.10 -15.71 -1.09
C ARG A 10 -13.63 -16.93 -1.89
N ASP A 11 -14.07 -17.07 -3.13
CA ASP A 11 -13.75 -18.21 -3.99
C ASP A 11 -12.30 -18.13 -4.52
N HIS A 12 -11.62 -17.00 -4.31
CA HIS A 12 -10.20 -16.87 -4.61
C HIS A 12 -9.27 -17.46 -3.54
N PHE A 13 -9.81 -17.82 -2.38
CA PHE A 13 -9.06 -18.29 -1.22
C PHE A 13 -9.32 -19.77 -0.93
N ARG A 14 -8.26 -20.48 -0.51
CA ARG A 14 -8.40 -21.85 0.02
C ARG A 14 -9.15 -21.84 1.34
N SER A 15 -9.86 -22.91 1.64
CA SER A 15 -10.71 -23.03 2.84
C SER A 15 -9.96 -22.69 4.13
N GLU A 16 -8.72 -23.15 4.29
CA GLU A 16 -7.88 -22.92 5.46
C GLU A 16 -7.37 -21.47 5.62
N LYS A 17 -7.53 -20.62 4.60
CA LYS A 17 -7.13 -19.20 4.62
C LYS A 17 -8.31 -18.24 4.65
N LYS A 18 -9.54 -18.73 4.55
CA LYS A 18 -10.74 -17.88 4.42
C LYS A 18 -10.97 -16.98 5.62
N ASP A 19 -10.82 -17.50 6.85
CA ASP A 19 -11.03 -16.70 8.06
C ASP A 19 -10.01 -15.56 8.16
N HIS A 20 -8.73 -15.86 7.92
CA HIS A 20 -7.67 -14.86 7.90
C HIS A 20 -7.86 -13.83 6.78
N ALA A 21 -8.27 -14.27 5.58
CA ALA A 21 -8.56 -13.37 4.47
C ALA A 21 -9.74 -12.43 4.79
N LEU A 22 -10.75 -12.94 5.50
CA LEU A 22 -11.90 -12.14 5.95
C LEU A 22 -11.46 -11.08 6.97
N GLU A 23 -10.60 -11.41 7.92
CA GLU A 23 -10.04 -10.44 8.88
C GLU A 23 -9.24 -9.33 8.18
N VAL A 24 -8.40 -9.70 7.22
CA VAL A 24 -7.62 -8.72 6.44
C VAL A 24 -8.54 -7.85 5.58
N LEU A 25 -9.55 -8.44 4.94
CA LEU A 25 -10.56 -7.69 4.17
C LEU A 25 -11.33 -6.72 5.07
N TYR A 26 -11.71 -7.14 6.27
CA TYR A 26 -12.38 -6.29 7.24
C TYR A 26 -11.52 -5.07 7.60
N ALA A 27 -10.23 -5.28 7.88
CA ALA A 27 -9.30 -4.19 8.18
C ALA A 27 -9.08 -3.22 7.01
N ILE A 28 -9.13 -3.72 5.76
CA ILE A 28 -9.02 -2.87 4.56
C ILE A 28 -10.26 -1.97 4.37
N ILE A 29 -11.45 -2.48 4.70
CA ILE A 29 -12.72 -1.76 4.50
C ILE A 29 -13.01 -0.80 5.66
N HIS A 30 -12.67 -1.19 6.89
CA HIS A 30 -13.06 -0.46 8.10
C HIS A 30 -11.93 0.27 8.81
N GLY A 31 -10.69 0.12 8.33
CA GLY A 31 -9.52 0.65 9.01
C GLY A 31 -9.18 -0.13 10.28
N ARG A 32 -8.06 0.21 10.90
CA ARG A 32 -7.78 -0.17 12.30
C ARG A 32 -8.37 0.89 13.21
N GLY A 33 -8.97 0.46 14.33
CA GLY A 33 -9.56 1.36 15.32
C GLY A 33 -8.55 2.37 15.91
N PRO A 34 -9.04 3.37 16.67
CA PRO A 34 -8.21 4.46 17.16
C PRO A 34 -7.00 3.96 17.98
N GLY A 35 -5.87 4.66 17.81
CA GLY A 35 -4.61 4.37 18.49
C GLY A 35 -4.66 4.56 20.01
N GLU A 36 -3.59 4.18 20.70
CA GLU A 36 -3.54 4.27 22.17
C GLU A 36 -3.62 5.72 22.66
N PRO A 37 -4.32 6.00 23.78
CA PRO A 37 -4.45 7.35 24.30
C PRO A 37 -3.08 7.92 24.71
N GLY A 38 -2.69 9.05 24.11
CA GLY A 38 -1.46 9.78 24.45
C GLY A 38 -0.41 9.81 23.33
N GLU A 39 -0.57 9.01 22.28
CA GLU A 39 0.22 9.13 21.06
C GLU A 39 -0.36 10.24 20.15
N MET A 40 0.51 10.93 19.40
CA MET A 40 0.05 11.88 18.38
C MET A 40 -0.73 11.10 17.31
N GLU A 41 -1.94 11.53 16.99
CA GLU A 41 -2.74 10.89 15.95
C GLU A 41 -2.01 11.02 14.61
N VAL A 42 -1.47 9.90 14.10
CA VAL A 42 -0.85 9.84 12.78
C VAL A 42 -1.82 9.16 11.83
N ASN A 43 -2.28 9.89 10.81
CA ASN A 43 -3.10 9.31 9.75
C ASN A 43 -2.24 8.43 8.84
N VAL A 44 -2.29 7.12 9.08
CA VAL A 44 -1.60 6.10 8.26
C VAL A 44 -2.55 5.08 7.67
N GLU A 45 -3.87 5.29 7.79
CA GLU A 45 -4.88 4.29 7.46
C GLU A 45 -4.80 3.90 5.97
N ASP A 46 -4.83 4.89 5.08
CA ASP A 46 -4.81 4.65 3.63
C ASP A 46 -3.46 4.12 3.13
N MET A 47 -2.35 4.54 3.74
CA MET A 47 -1.04 3.94 3.50
C MET A 47 -1.01 2.46 3.92
N SER A 48 -1.62 2.14 5.06
CA SER A 48 -1.67 0.76 5.58
C SER A 48 -2.58 -0.14 4.74
N LYS A 49 -3.62 0.41 4.11
CA LYS A 49 -4.49 -0.35 3.17
C LYS A 49 -3.69 -0.94 2.00
N ILE A 50 -2.70 -0.22 1.49
CA ILE A 50 -1.83 -0.69 0.38
C ILE A 50 -1.12 -1.99 0.75
N TYR A 51 -0.43 -1.99 1.89
CA TYR A 51 0.25 -3.21 2.34
C TYR A 51 -0.72 -4.31 2.80
N ALA A 52 -1.81 -3.96 3.47
CA ALA A 52 -2.84 -4.92 3.86
C ALA A 52 -3.44 -5.64 2.63
N PHE A 53 -3.65 -4.93 1.52
CA PHE A 53 -4.10 -5.51 0.26
C PHE A 53 -3.09 -6.50 -0.32
N LYS A 54 -1.79 -6.23 -0.24
CA LYS A 54 -0.74 -7.19 -0.61
C LYS A 54 -0.74 -8.45 0.25
N ARG A 55 -0.98 -8.32 1.56
CA ARG A 55 -1.17 -9.50 2.42
C ARG A 55 -2.40 -10.30 2.02
N LEU A 56 -3.50 -9.63 1.69
CA LEU A 56 -4.70 -10.29 1.19
C LEU A 56 -4.42 -11.08 -0.09
N GLN A 57 -3.71 -10.47 -1.06
CA GLN A 57 -3.25 -11.15 -2.27
C GLN A 57 -2.43 -12.41 -1.95
N HIS A 58 -1.51 -12.34 -0.98
CA HIS A 58 -0.65 -13.47 -0.61
C HIS A 58 -1.42 -14.66 0.01
N LEU A 59 -2.62 -14.42 0.54
CA LEU A 59 -3.50 -15.47 1.08
C LEU A 59 -4.31 -16.17 0.00
N ALA A 60 -4.45 -15.56 -1.17
CA ALA A 60 -5.19 -16.13 -2.29
C ALA A 60 -4.46 -17.36 -2.87
N CYS A 61 -5.21 -18.22 -3.55
CA CYS A 61 -4.63 -19.30 -4.34
C CYS A 61 -3.59 -18.72 -5.32
N PRO A 62 -2.41 -19.35 -5.50
CA PRO A 62 -1.37 -18.83 -6.40
C PRO A 62 -1.90 -18.47 -7.81
N ALA A 63 -2.80 -19.29 -8.37
CA ALA A 63 -3.42 -19.06 -9.68
C ALA A 63 -4.34 -17.82 -9.75
N HIS A 64 -4.72 -17.25 -8.60
CA HIS A 64 -5.61 -16.10 -8.50
C HIS A 64 -4.90 -14.83 -8.02
N GLN A 65 -3.60 -14.89 -7.68
CA GLN A 65 -2.89 -13.73 -7.16
C GLN A 65 -2.83 -12.58 -8.18
N ASP A 66 -2.73 -12.88 -9.47
CA ASP A 66 -2.72 -11.88 -10.55
C ASP A 66 -4.06 -11.13 -10.72
N LEU A 67 -5.14 -11.62 -10.10
CA LEU A 67 -6.43 -10.93 -10.05
C LEU A 67 -6.42 -9.75 -9.07
N PHE A 68 -5.46 -9.69 -8.15
CA PHE A 68 -5.35 -8.61 -7.17
C PHE A 68 -4.52 -7.48 -7.74
N LYS A 69 -5.16 -6.33 -7.99
CA LYS A 69 -4.52 -5.15 -8.59
C LYS A 69 -4.87 -3.90 -7.81
N ILE A 70 -3.91 -2.97 -7.77
CA ILE A 70 -4.16 -1.59 -7.35
C ILE A 70 -4.06 -0.75 -8.61
N GLU A 71 -5.19 -0.19 -9.04
CA GLU A 71 -5.25 0.70 -10.20
C GLU A 71 -5.56 2.12 -9.74
N MET A 72 -5.34 3.09 -10.62
CA MET A 72 -5.85 4.45 -10.37
C MET A 72 -7.06 4.69 -11.26
N ASP A 73 -8.01 5.47 -10.76
CA ASP A 73 -9.14 5.92 -11.54
C ASP A 73 -8.69 6.81 -12.73
N ALA A 74 -9.62 7.11 -13.64
CA ALA A 74 -9.32 7.88 -14.85
C ALA A 74 -8.75 9.28 -14.54
N SER A 75 -9.14 9.88 -13.41
CA SER A 75 -8.63 11.19 -12.98
C SER A 75 -7.27 11.13 -12.26
N GLN A 76 -6.76 9.94 -11.99
CA GLN A 76 -5.57 9.71 -11.16
C GLN A 76 -5.66 10.38 -9.76
N THR A 77 -6.83 10.37 -9.15
CA THR A 77 -7.04 10.92 -7.80
C THR A 77 -7.35 9.85 -6.77
N GLN A 78 -7.77 8.65 -7.20
CA GLN A 78 -8.11 7.53 -6.32
C GLN A 78 -7.37 6.27 -6.71
N LEU A 79 -6.84 5.57 -5.70
CA LEU A 79 -6.37 4.20 -5.82
C LEU A 79 -7.55 3.26 -5.59
N LEU A 80 -7.75 2.32 -6.51
CA LEU A 80 -8.81 1.32 -6.51
C LEU A 80 -8.20 -0.04 -6.18
N PHE A 81 -8.62 -0.63 -5.06
CA PHE A 81 -8.18 -1.97 -4.65
C PHE A 81 -9.10 -3.02 -5.30
N MET A 82 -8.60 -3.72 -6.31
CA MET A 82 -9.40 -4.57 -7.19
C MET A 82 -9.07 -6.06 -7.05
N VAL A 83 -10.09 -6.90 -6.93
CA VAL A 83 -9.99 -8.36 -7.03
C VAL A 83 -10.80 -8.81 -8.25
N GLY A 84 -10.11 -9.16 -9.34
CA GLY A 84 -10.72 -9.26 -10.65
C GLY A 84 -11.31 -7.91 -11.05
N ASP A 85 -12.61 -7.90 -11.38
CA ASP A 85 -13.34 -6.67 -11.73
C ASP A 85 -14.04 -6.01 -10.51
N THR A 86 -13.86 -6.55 -9.31
CA THR A 86 -14.52 -6.05 -8.10
C THR A 86 -13.62 -5.07 -7.35
N VAL A 87 -14.03 -3.81 -7.25
CA VAL A 87 -13.41 -2.83 -6.35
C VAL A 87 -13.86 -3.14 -4.92
N ILE A 88 -12.93 -3.54 -4.06
CA ILE A 88 -13.21 -3.89 -2.66
C ILE A 88 -13.01 -2.73 -1.69
N SER A 89 -12.20 -1.74 -2.07
CA SER A 89 -11.93 -0.51 -1.31
C SER A 89 -11.32 0.53 -2.25
N GLN A 90 -11.22 1.78 -1.78
CA GLN A 90 -10.55 2.87 -2.50
C GLN A 90 -9.95 3.88 -1.51
N SER A 91 -8.91 4.58 -1.93
CA SER A 91 -8.24 5.62 -1.15
C SER A 91 -7.89 6.81 -2.04
N LYS A 92 -8.12 8.05 -1.58
CA LYS A 92 -7.64 9.22 -2.32
C LYS A 92 -6.12 9.32 -2.21
N ILE A 93 -5.48 9.82 -3.25
CA ILE A 93 -4.03 10.03 -3.23
C ILE A 93 -3.62 11.05 -2.15
N GLN A 94 -4.45 12.06 -1.87
CA GLN A 94 -4.19 13.05 -0.81
C GLN A 94 -4.15 12.41 0.58
N ASP A 95 -5.04 11.47 0.86
CA ASP A 95 -5.11 10.77 2.14
C ASP A 95 -3.88 9.86 2.34
N ILE A 96 -3.44 9.18 1.27
CA ILE A 96 -2.20 8.37 1.27
C ILE A 96 -0.97 9.25 1.52
N LEU A 97 -0.92 10.42 0.89
CA LEU A 97 0.19 11.37 1.05
C LEU A 97 0.10 12.19 2.34
N ASN A 98 -1.00 12.06 3.10
CA ASN A 98 -1.31 12.90 4.26
C ASN A 98 -1.20 14.40 3.93
N THR A 99 -1.84 14.80 2.83
CA THR A 99 -1.91 16.19 2.34
C THR A 99 -3.35 16.68 2.35
N SER A 100 -3.55 18.00 2.33
CA SER A 100 -4.90 18.57 2.31
C SER A 100 -5.57 18.39 0.94
N ASP A 101 -6.91 18.27 0.93
CA ASP A 101 -7.72 18.06 -0.29
C ASP A 101 -7.51 19.12 -1.39
N ASN A 102 -7.04 20.32 -1.02
CA ASN A 102 -6.76 21.41 -1.95
C ASN A 102 -5.38 21.32 -2.64
N VAL A 103 -4.53 20.37 -2.24
CA VAL A 103 -3.23 20.15 -2.87
C VAL A 103 -3.46 19.42 -4.20
N VAL A 104 -3.00 20.06 -5.28
CA VAL A 104 -2.98 19.45 -6.61
C VAL A 104 -1.80 18.49 -6.68
N VAL A 105 -2.08 17.21 -6.89
CA VAL A 105 -1.07 16.18 -7.16
C VAL A 105 -0.95 16.06 -8.68
N GLU A 106 0.26 16.26 -9.21
CA GLU A 106 0.52 16.11 -10.64
C GLU A 106 0.29 14.66 -11.09
N SER A 107 -0.22 14.50 -12.31
CA SER A 107 -0.47 13.18 -12.88
C SER A 107 0.84 12.42 -13.11
N MET A 108 0.83 11.12 -12.84
CA MET A 108 1.98 10.24 -13.03
C MET A 108 1.84 9.43 -14.33
N SER A 109 2.97 9.19 -14.99
CA SER A 109 3.10 8.13 -16.00
C SER A 109 2.84 6.75 -15.38
N ARG A 110 2.78 5.72 -16.22
CA ARG A 110 2.56 4.35 -15.74
C ARG A 110 3.74 3.86 -14.90
N GLU A 111 4.95 4.19 -15.34
CA GLU A 111 6.21 3.83 -14.70
C GLU A 111 6.36 4.52 -13.34
N GLU A 112 6.10 5.83 -13.28
CA GLU A 112 6.12 6.60 -12.03
C GLU A 112 5.10 6.08 -11.02
N ARG A 113 3.88 5.76 -11.49
CA ARG A 113 2.83 5.19 -10.64
C ARG A 113 3.21 3.82 -10.08
N GLN A 114 3.85 2.98 -10.89
CA GLN A 114 4.32 1.68 -10.45
C GLN A 114 5.38 1.83 -9.35
N LEU A 115 6.33 2.75 -9.52
CA LEU A 115 7.33 3.05 -8.50
C LEU A 115 6.70 3.65 -7.23
N PHE A 116 5.75 4.58 -7.40
CA PHE A 116 5.00 5.18 -6.29
C PHE A 116 4.31 4.10 -5.44
N LEU A 117 3.60 3.16 -6.06
CA LEU A 117 2.94 2.06 -5.36
C LEU A 117 3.95 1.15 -4.64
N GLN A 118 5.10 0.84 -5.26
CA GLN A 118 6.16 0.07 -4.60
C GLN A 118 6.70 0.76 -3.35
N ILE A 119 6.90 2.08 -3.41
CA ILE A 119 7.32 2.87 -2.25
C ILE A 119 6.24 2.84 -1.16
N CYS A 120 4.97 3.04 -1.51
CA CYS A 120 3.86 2.96 -0.56
C CYS A 120 3.74 1.58 0.09
N GLU A 121 3.95 0.51 -0.67
CA GLU A 121 3.96 -0.87 -0.14
C GLU A 121 5.04 -1.06 0.92
N VAL A 122 6.26 -0.57 0.66
CA VAL A 122 7.37 -0.64 1.63
C VAL A 122 7.08 0.23 2.86
N ILE A 123 6.59 1.46 2.70
CA ILE A 123 6.19 2.31 3.83
C ILE A 123 5.12 1.62 4.67
N GLY A 124 4.05 1.12 4.04
CA GLY A 124 2.95 0.42 4.73
C GLY A 124 3.43 -0.85 5.44
N ALA A 125 4.34 -1.61 4.83
CA ALA A 125 4.96 -2.78 5.46
C ALA A 125 5.76 -2.39 6.71
N THR A 126 6.61 -1.36 6.59
CA THR A 126 7.43 -0.88 7.70
C THR A 126 6.58 -0.35 8.85
N ILE A 127 5.54 0.45 8.58
CA ILE A 127 4.62 0.93 9.63
C ILE A 127 3.87 -0.23 10.30
N THR A 128 3.47 -1.24 9.53
CA THR A 128 2.69 -2.38 10.04
C THR A 128 3.50 -3.29 10.95
N TRP A 129 4.76 -3.59 10.58
CA TRP A 129 5.59 -4.55 11.30
C TRP A 129 6.55 -3.91 12.30
N HIS A 130 6.86 -2.62 12.10
CA HIS A 130 7.81 -1.86 12.90
C HIS A 130 7.24 -0.50 13.33
N PRO A 131 6.09 -0.47 14.04
CA PRO A 131 5.47 0.79 14.49
C PRO A 131 6.40 1.64 15.35
N GLU A 132 7.36 1.02 16.05
CA GLU A 132 8.39 1.68 16.86
C GLU A 132 9.26 2.66 16.04
N LEU A 133 9.43 2.44 14.74
CA LEU A 133 10.21 3.33 13.88
C LEU A 133 9.50 4.67 13.69
N LEU A 134 8.17 4.64 13.57
CA LEU A 134 7.34 5.85 13.47
C LEU A 134 7.25 6.55 14.84
N GLN A 135 7.09 5.79 15.93
CA GLN A 135 7.10 6.32 17.30
C GLN A 135 8.44 7.00 17.65
N GLY A 136 9.56 6.45 17.18
CA GLY A 136 10.88 7.01 17.44
C GLY A 136 11.09 8.34 16.72
N SER A 137 10.98 8.36 15.38
CA SER A 137 10.91 9.59 14.59
C SER A 137 10.57 9.32 13.13
N VAL A 138 9.95 10.29 12.45
CA VAL A 138 9.76 10.26 10.98
C VAL A 138 11.09 10.05 10.24
N SER A 139 12.20 10.58 10.77
CA SER A 139 13.53 10.40 10.16
C SER A 139 14.02 8.95 10.20
N THR A 140 13.64 8.19 11.24
CA THR A 140 14.00 6.79 11.40
C THR A 140 13.26 5.94 10.38
N LEU A 141 11.94 6.11 10.29
CA LEU A 141 11.12 5.47 9.26
C LEU A 141 11.63 5.78 7.84
N ARG A 142 11.94 7.05 7.57
CA ARG A 142 12.47 7.47 6.26
C ARG A 142 13.79 6.77 5.93
N LYS A 143 14.70 6.62 6.90
CA LYS A 143 15.99 5.94 6.69
C LYS A 143 15.79 4.46 6.31
N GLU A 144 14.89 3.76 6.99
CA GLU A 144 14.59 2.36 6.67
C GLU A 144 14.01 2.20 5.25
N VAL A 145 13.06 3.06 4.88
CA VAL A 145 12.44 3.01 3.55
C VAL A 145 13.42 3.39 2.44
N THR A 146 14.18 4.48 2.63
CA THR A 146 15.16 4.94 1.61
C THR A 146 16.42 4.09 1.55
N GLY A 147 16.75 3.40 2.64
CA GLY A 147 17.83 2.41 2.71
C GLY A 147 17.45 1.05 2.15
N ASN A 148 16.15 0.80 1.90
CA ASN A 148 15.68 -0.47 1.35
C ASN A 148 16.28 -0.73 -0.05
N ALA A 149 16.94 -1.89 -0.19
CA ALA A 149 17.66 -2.24 -1.42
C ALA A 149 16.76 -2.29 -2.66
N GLN A 150 15.54 -2.82 -2.53
CA GLN A 150 14.58 -2.92 -3.64
C GLN A 150 14.09 -1.54 -4.06
N ILE A 151 13.83 -0.62 -3.11
CA ILE A 151 13.46 0.76 -3.42
C ILE A 151 14.60 1.49 -4.12
N LYS A 152 15.83 1.37 -3.61
CA LYS A 152 17.00 1.96 -4.26
C LYS A 152 17.15 1.48 -5.70
N GLU A 153 17.10 0.17 -5.91
CA GLU A 153 17.21 -0.42 -7.24
C GLU A 153 16.08 0.04 -8.18
N ALA A 154 14.83 0.06 -7.71
CA ALA A 154 13.69 0.50 -8.50
C ALA A 154 13.78 1.98 -8.89
N VAL A 155 14.18 2.86 -7.96
CA VAL A 155 14.38 4.30 -8.22
C VAL A 155 15.48 4.52 -9.24
N TYR A 156 16.65 3.89 -9.07
CA TYR A 156 17.76 4.03 -10.03
C TYR A 156 17.42 3.41 -11.38
N GLY A 157 16.79 2.24 -11.41
CA GLY A 157 16.35 1.59 -12.64
C GLY A 157 15.41 2.47 -13.47
N MET A 158 14.57 3.28 -12.83
CA MET A 158 13.68 4.22 -13.51
C MET A 158 14.39 5.52 -13.90
N MET A 159 15.13 6.15 -12.99
CA MET A 159 15.64 7.53 -13.15
C MET A 159 17.03 7.60 -13.77
N ARG A 160 17.88 6.60 -13.51
CA ARG A 160 19.29 6.55 -13.92
C ARG A 160 19.70 5.11 -14.23
N PRO A 161 19.15 4.47 -15.27
CA PRO A 161 19.36 3.04 -15.53
C PRO A 161 20.82 2.66 -15.81
N ALA A 162 21.68 3.62 -16.17
CA ALA A 162 23.11 3.40 -16.41
C ALA A 162 24.00 3.65 -15.17
N GLU A 163 23.42 4.07 -14.05
CA GLU A 163 24.13 4.39 -12.81
C GLU A 163 23.78 3.36 -11.74
N ALA A 164 24.79 2.76 -11.10
CA ALA A 164 24.55 1.86 -9.98
C ALA A 164 24.16 2.65 -8.72
N PRO A 165 23.28 2.13 -7.84
CA PRO A 165 22.88 2.82 -6.60
C PRO A 165 24.00 3.11 -5.60
N ASP A 166 25.18 2.52 -5.79
CA ASP A 166 26.41 2.68 -5.01
C ASP A 166 27.52 3.41 -5.80
N HIS A 167 27.16 4.06 -6.90
CA HIS A 167 28.10 4.86 -7.69
C HIS A 167 28.85 5.87 -6.81
N GLN A 168 30.18 5.82 -6.88
CA GLN A 168 31.03 6.76 -6.15
C GLN A 168 30.97 8.15 -6.77
N LEU A 169 30.85 9.16 -5.91
CA LEU A 169 30.89 10.57 -6.30
C LEU A 169 32.21 10.87 -7.03
N VAL A 170 32.10 11.50 -8.20
CA VAL A 170 33.23 11.96 -9.02
C VAL A 170 33.53 13.42 -8.74
#